data_AF-A0A183JI12-F1
#
_entry.id   AF-A0A183JI12-F1
#
_cell.length_a   1.000
_cell.length_b   1.000
_cell.length_c   1.000
_cell.angle_alpha   90.00
_cell.angle_beta   90.00
_cell.angle_gamma   90.00
#
_symmetry.space_group_name_H-M   'P 1'
#
loop_
_entity.id
_entity.type
_entity.pdbx_description
1 polymer ?
#
loop_
_entity_poly.entity_id
_entity_poly.type
_entity_poly.pdbx_seq_one_letter_code
_entity_poly.pdbx_strand_id
1 'polypeptide(L)'
;MKNKAVKPNIFVMDLVLLQIIFPIISGITGWPFMSGTTVRTLSNLVALVKMDQSPAPGMPHKIVGTVEQRVSGVFVGILVALSIFLGSILSNIPLAALYGMFLYMGVMGLRDLTFVLRICSLMKRRKHWEDWECVRGLPSRHILVFSLIQAAVVLILVSLNIISDFTVANYVGLIFPIIILIYGLIREFALPKWEWLALYLHQLNSSLTCLEVTSVLSNGEYWHLTRVYINCSQ
;
A
#
# COMPACT_ATOMS: atom_id res chain seq x y z
N MET A 1 7.00 -1.11 6.39
CA MET A 1 8.40 -0.64 6.17
C MET A 1 8.42 0.88 5.93
N LYS A 2 9.25 1.68 6.63
CA LYS A 2 9.33 3.14 6.42
C LYS A 2 10.29 3.46 5.27
N ASN A 3 9.78 3.95 4.14
CA ASN A 3 10.61 4.31 2.98
C ASN A 3 11.54 5.49 3.32
N LYS A 4 12.81 5.41 2.91
CA LYS A 4 13.81 6.48 3.03
C LYS A 4 14.29 6.91 1.64
N ALA A 5 13.34 7.25 0.77
CA ALA A 5 13.63 7.84 -0.53
C ALA A 5 14.21 9.24 -0.33
N VAL A 6 15.16 9.62 -1.18
CA VAL A 6 15.92 10.87 -1.04
C VAL A 6 15.37 11.95 -1.98
N LYS A 7 14.74 11.55 -3.10
CA LYS A 7 14.26 12.50 -4.10
C LYS A 7 12.81 12.94 -3.86
N PRO A 8 12.45 14.17 -4.25
CA PRO A 8 11.08 14.64 -4.21
C PRO A 8 10.21 13.86 -5.19
N ASN A 9 9.00 13.51 -4.76
CA ASN A 9 8.00 12.90 -5.62
C ASN A 9 7.29 13.97 -6.44
N ILE A 10 7.16 13.75 -7.76
CA ILE A 10 6.37 14.60 -8.64
C ILE A 10 5.04 13.91 -8.93
N PHE A 11 4.15 13.93 -7.93
CA PHE A 11 2.85 13.26 -8.00
C PHE A 11 1.95 13.80 -9.11
N VAL A 12 1.87 15.13 -9.24
CA VAL A 12 1.04 15.79 -10.25
C VAL A 12 1.44 15.38 -11.66
N MET A 13 2.74 15.27 -11.93
CA MET A 13 3.24 14.83 -13.24
C MET A 13 2.89 13.36 -13.52
N ASP A 14 2.96 12.49 -12.52
CA ASP A 14 2.58 11.08 -12.65
C ASP A 14 1.08 10.93 -12.96
N LEU A 15 0.24 11.72 -12.29
CA LEU A 15 -1.21 11.77 -12.55
C LEU A 15 -1.52 12.26 -13.97
N VAL A 16 -0.87 13.34 -14.42
CA VAL A 16 -1.03 13.85 -15.80
C VAL A 16 -0.59 12.81 -16.83
N LEU A 17 0.53 12.12 -16.57
CA LEU A 17 1.05 11.10 -17.47
C LEU A 17 0.09 9.92 -17.59
N LEU A 18 -0.39 9.37 -16.46
CA LEU A 18 -1.25 8.19 -16.41
C LEU A 18 -2.71 8.48 -16.82
N GLN A 19 -3.26 9.64 -16.47
CA GLN A 19 -4.66 9.95 -16.71
C GLN A 19 -4.92 10.67 -18.04
N ILE A 20 -3.93 11.35 -18.61
CA ILE A 20 -4.10 12.14 -19.84
C ILE A 20 -3.24 11.58 -20.97
N ILE A 21 -1.92 11.56 -20.79
CA ILE A 21 -0.98 11.28 -21.89
C ILE A 21 -1.09 9.82 -22.37
N PHE A 22 -1.01 8.84 -21.47
CA PHE A 22 -1.08 7.42 -21.83
C PHE A 22 -2.43 7.01 -22.46
N PRO A 23 -3.60 7.42 -21.93
CA PRO A 23 -4.90 7.13 -22.52
C PRO A 23 -5.11 7.72 -23.92
N ILE A 24 -4.58 8.92 -24.19
CA ILE A 24 -4.65 9.55 -25.52
C ILE A 24 -3.82 8.74 -26.52
N ILE A 25 -2.58 8.38 -26.14
CA ILE A 25 -1.69 7.59 -27.01
C ILE A 25 -2.30 6.21 -27.26
N SER A 26 -2.83 5.56 -26.22
CA SER A 26 -3.45 4.23 -26.34
C SER A 26 -4.73 4.27 -27.18
N GLY A 27 -5.52 5.34 -27.08
CA GLY A 27 -6.71 5.57 -27.92
C GLY A 27 -6.40 5.73 -29.40
N ILE A 28 -5.27 6.38 -29.76
CA ILE A 28 -4.85 6.56 -31.16
C ILE A 28 -4.20 5.28 -31.72
N THR A 29 -3.41 4.58 -30.91
CA THR A 29 -2.64 3.39 -31.33
C THR A 29 -3.37 2.06 -31.16
N GLY A 30 -4.51 2.05 -30.46
CA GLY A 30 -5.27 0.84 -30.15
C GLY A 30 -4.65 -0.02 -29.03
N TRP A 31 -3.71 0.51 -28.27
CA TRP A 31 -3.13 -0.20 -27.12
C TRP A 31 -4.12 -0.27 -25.93
N PRO A 32 -4.03 -1.31 -25.09
CA PRO A 32 -4.84 -1.38 -23.88
C PRO A 32 -4.51 -0.25 -22.91
N PHE A 33 -5.53 0.27 -22.23
CA PHE A 33 -5.35 1.25 -21.17
C PHE A 33 -4.53 0.63 -20.02
N MET A 34 -3.51 1.36 -19.57
CA MET A 34 -2.64 0.94 -18.48
C MET A 34 -2.93 1.77 -17.23
N SER A 35 -2.95 1.11 -16.08
CA SER A 35 -3.07 1.76 -14.77
C SER A 35 -1.91 1.39 -13.86
N GLY A 36 -1.68 2.20 -12.84
CA GLY A 36 -0.70 1.91 -11.80
C GLY A 36 -1.01 0.59 -11.09
N THR A 37 -0.01 -0.29 -10.94
CA THR A 37 -0.19 -1.60 -10.31
C THR A 37 0.48 -1.63 -8.94
N THR A 38 -0.31 -1.45 -7.88
CA THR A 38 0.19 -1.29 -6.50
C THR A 38 1.11 -2.43 -6.05
N VAL A 39 0.74 -3.69 -6.30
CA VAL A 39 1.54 -4.86 -5.89
C VAL A 39 2.87 -4.92 -6.64
N ARG A 40 2.88 -4.57 -7.92
CA ARG A 40 4.10 -4.54 -8.74
C ARG A 40 5.03 -3.40 -8.31
N THR A 41 4.47 -2.22 -8.04
CA THR A 41 5.25 -1.08 -7.56
C THR A 41 5.88 -1.37 -6.20
N LEU A 42 5.12 -1.98 -5.28
CA LEU A 42 5.61 -2.33 -3.95
C LEU A 42 6.68 -3.42 -3.99
N SER A 43 6.48 -4.48 -4.77
CA SER A 43 7.49 -5.55 -4.90
C SER A 43 8.79 -5.06 -5.50
N ASN A 44 8.72 -4.18 -6.51
CA ASN A 44 9.90 -3.50 -7.03
C ASN A 44 10.56 -2.65 -5.92
N LEU A 45 9.79 -1.84 -5.18
CA LEU A 45 10.34 -1.04 -4.09
C LEU A 45 11.08 -1.89 -3.06
N VAL A 46 10.49 -3.01 -2.62
CA VAL A 46 11.11 -3.92 -1.64
C VAL A 46 12.44 -4.50 -2.16
N ALA A 47 12.55 -4.73 -3.47
CA ALA A 47 13.81 -5.17 -4.08
C ALA A 47 14.90 -4.09 -4.08
N LEU A 48 14.52 -2.80 -4.01
CA LEU A 48 15.46 -1.67 -3.98
C LEU A 48 15.79 -1.19 -2.54
N VAL A 49 15.15 -1.76 -1.52
CA VAL A 49 15.40 -1.42 -0.11
C VAL A 49 16.66 -2.11 0.40
N LYS A 50 17.57 -1.31 0.97
CA LYS A 50 18.76 -1.80 1.68
C LYS A 50 18.43 -2.03 3.15
N MET A 51 18.52 -3.29 3.56
CA MET A 51 18.45 -3.71 4.96
C MET A 51 19.84 -3.65 5.60
N ASP A 52 19.89 -3.36 6.89
CA ASP A 52 21.12 -3.36 7.67
C ASP A 52 21.75 -4.76 7.69
N GLN A 53 23.04 -4.85 7.40
CA GLN A 53 23.75 -6.14 7.24
C GLN A 53 24.30 -6.68 8.55
N SER A 54 24.42 -5.85 9.59
CA SER A 54 24.96 -6.26 10.90
C SER A 54 24.16 -5.63 12.04
N PRO A 55 22.90 -6.03 12.26
CA PRO A 55 22.13 -5.58 13.41
C PRO A 55 22.79 -6.10 14.70
N ALA A 56 22.71 -5.31 15.77
CA ALA A 56 23.07 -5.78 17.09
C ALA A 56 22.23 -7.02 17.46
N PRO A 57 22.82 -8.02 18.14
CA PRO A 57 22.11 -9.26 18.49
C PRO A 57 20.84 -8.96 19.28
N GLY A 58 19.70 -9.44 18.78
CA GLY A 58 18.38 -9.24 19.40
C GLY A 58 17.55 -8.07 18.86
N MET A 59 18.08 -7.23 17.96
CA MET A 59 17.30 -6.18 17.30
C MET A 59 16.81 -6.60 15.90
N PRO A 60 15.58 -6.21 15.50
CA PRO A 60 15.10 -6.45 14.15
C PRO A 60 15.93 -5.67 13.12
N HIS A 61 16.06 -6.24 11.91
CA HIS A 61 16.80 -5.61 10.81
C HIS A 61 16.15 -4.26 10.45
N LYS A 62 16.93 -3.19 10.51
CA LYS A 62 16.47 -1.84 10.22
C LYS A 62 16.70 -1.50 8.75
N ILE A 63 15.81 -0.69 8.19
CA ILE A 63 15.95 -0.15 6.83
C ILE A 63 16.97 1.00 6.86
N VAL A 64 18.08 0.82 6.15
CA VAL A 64 19.16 1.81 6.07
C VAL A 64 18.83 2.87 5.04
N GLY A 65 18.33 2.47 3.87
CA GLY A 65 17.94 3.37 2.78
C GLY A 65 17.33 2.65 1.58
N THR A 66 16.86 3.42 0.60
CA THR A 66 16.33 2.89 -0.67
C THR A 66 17.24 3.35 -1.81
N VAL A 67 17.61 2.45 -2.72
CA VAL A 67 18.30 2.84 -3.95
C VAL A 67 17.25 3.25 -4.96
N GLU A 68 17.42 4.38 -5.64
CA GLU A 68 16.49 4.80 -6.69
C GLU A 68 17.10 4.49 -8.07
N GLN A 69 16.50 3.54 -8.80
CA GLN A 69 16.96 3.14 -10.12
C GLN A 69 15.91 3.46 -11.18
N ARG A 70 16.32 4.17 -12.24
CA ARG A 70 15.49 4.40 -13.43
C ARG A 70 15.66 3.29 -14.48
N VAL A 71 16.83 2.65 -14.50
CA VAL A 71 17.21 1.66 -15.50
C VAL A 71 16.43 0.35 -15.38
N SER A 72 16.08 -0.07 -14.15
CA SER A 72 15.34 -1.32 -13.91
C SER A 72 14.01 -1.36 -14.66
N GLY A 73 13.24 -0.27 -14.65
CA GLY A 73 11.96 -0.20 -15.38
C GLY A 73 12.13 -0.27 -16.90
N VAL A 74 13.13 0.41 -17.45
CA VAL A 74 13.45 0.37 -18.89
C VAL A 74 13.89 -1.04 -19.30
N PHE A 75 14.73 -1.68 -18.48
CA PHE A 75 15.21 -3.03 -18.73
C PHE A 75 14.05 -4.03 -18.75
N VAL A 76 13.14 -3.99 -17.76
CA VAL A 76 11.94 -4.83 -17.74
C VAL A 76 11.07 -4.59 -18.99
N GLY A 77 10.88 -3.34 -19.41
CA GLY A 77 10.14 -3.02 -20.63
C GLY A 77 10.76 -3.63 -21.90
N ILE A 78 12.08 -3.56 -22.02
CA ILE A 78 12.82 -4.19 -23.14
C ILE A 78 12.68 -5.71 -23.09
N LEU A 79 12.81 -6.34 -21.90
CA LEU A 79 12.64 -7.79 -21.75
C LEU A 79 11.23 -8.24 -22.13
N VAL A 80 10.20 -7.46 -21.78
CA VAL A 80 8.82 -7.74 -22.18
C VAL A 80 8.66 -7.63 -23.69
N ALA A 81 9.26 -6.63 -24.34
CA ALA A 81 9.23 -6.54 -25.81
C ALA A 81 9.98 -7.70 -26.49
N LEU A 82 11.14 -8.08 -25.97
CA LEU A 82 11.93 -9.21 -26.47
C LEU A 82 11.25 -10.57 -26.24
N SER A 83 10.33 -10.66 -25.28
CA SER A 83 9.63 -11.91 -24.96
C SER A 83 8.85 -12.50 -26.13
N ILE A 84 8.40 -11.66 -27.07
CA ILE A 84 7.70 -12.08 -28.29
C ILE A 84 8.58 -13.00 -29.15
N PHE A 85 9.88 -12.70 -29.23
CA PHE A 85 10.84 -13.52 -29.99
C PHE A 85 11.30 -14.75 -29.22
N LEU A 86 11.25 -14.71 -27.89
CA LEU A 86 11.75 -15.76 -26.98
C LEU A 86 10.65 -16.74 -26.55
N GLY A 87 9.50 -16.76 -27.21
CA GLY A 87 8.33 -17.56 -26.82
C GLY A 87 8.62 -19.05 -26.59
N SER A 88 9.45 -19.67 -27.43
CA SER A 88 9.84 -21.10 -27.29
C SER A 88 10.61 -21.38 -26.01
N ILE A 89 11.39 -20.42 -25.51
CA ILE A 89 12.15 -20.55 -24.26
C ILE A 89 11.22 -20.31 -23.07
N LEU A 90 10.35 -19.30 -23.14
CA LEU A 90 9.38 -18.96 -22.09
C LEU A 90 8.36 -20.07 -21.84
N SER A 91 8.00 -20.86 -22.86
CA SER A 91 7.09 -22.01 -22.74
C SER A 91 7.60 -23.10 -21.78
N ASN A 92 8.92 -23.18 -21.55
CA ASN A 92 9.49 -24.15 -20.61
C ASN A 92 9.24 -23.80 -19.14
N ILE A 93 8.77 -22.58 -18.85
CA ILE A 93 8.51 -22.14 -17.48
C ILE A 93 7.13 -22.68 -17.06
N PRO A 94 7.05 -23.57 -16.05
CA PRO A 94 5.78 -24.13 -15.63
C PRO A 94 4.89 -23.03 -15.02
N LEU A 95 3.62 -22.97 -15.44
CA LEU A 95 2.63 -22.02 -14.92
C LEU A 95 2.51 -22.08 -13.39
N ALA A 96 2.73 -23.26 -12.79
CA ALA A 96 2.76 -23.46 -11.35
C ALA A 96 3.78 -22.55 -10.63
N ALA A 97 4.96 -22.31 -11.23
CA ALA A 97 5.97 -21.42 -10.65
C ALA A 97 5.51 -19.95 -10.67
N LEU A 98 4.82 -19.53 -11.74
CA LEU A 98 4.26 -18.18 -11.82
C LEU A 98 3.20 -17.95 -10.73
N TYR A 99 2.29 -18.91 -10.52
CA TYR A 99 1.30 -18.81 -9.44
C TYR A 99 1.96 -18.74 -8.05
N GLY A 100 3.05 -19.50 -7.84
CA GLY A 100 3.84 -19.40 -6.61
C GLY A 100 4.43 -17.99 -6.40
N MET A 101 4.98 -17.38 -7.45
CA MET A 101 5.51 -16.02 -7.40
C MET A 101 4.41 -14.97 -7.17
N PHE A 102 3.24 -15.11 -7.82
CA PHE A 102 2.09 -14.24 -7.57
C PHE A 102 1.59 -14.35 -6.13
N LEU A 103 1.50 -15.56 -5.57
CA LEU A 103 1.13 -15.77 -4.17
C LEU A 103 2.15 -15.13 -3.23
N TYR A 104 3.45 -15.30 -3.49
CA TYR A 104 4.51 -14.66 -2.70
C TYR A 104 4.37 -13.13 -2.69
N MET A 105 4.18 -12.50 -3.85
CA MET A 105 3.96 -11.06 -3.94
C MET A 105 2.69 -10.61 -3.20
N GLY A 106 1.61 -11.39 -3.29
CA GLY A 106 0.36 -11.12 -2.57
C GLY A 106 0.56 -11.15 -1.05
N VAL A 107 1.16 -12.23 -0.52
CA VAL A 107 1.42 -12.39 0.93
C VAL A 107 2.38 -11.32 1.44
N MET A 108 3.45 -11.02 0.71
CA MET A 108 4.39 -9.96 1.09
C MET A 108 3.73 -8.57 1.08
N GLY A 109 2.86 -8.30 0.11
CA GLY A 109 2.11 -7.04 0.05
C GLY A 109 1.12 -6.86 1.21
N LEU A 110 0.51 -7.95 1.68
CA LEU A 110 -0.40 -7.92 2.83
C LEU A 110 0.34 -7.67 4.15
N ARG A 111 1.57 -8.17 4.30
CA ARG A 111 2.36 -8.06 5.53
C ARG A 111 2.66 -6.61 5.91
N ASP A 112 2.78 -5.71 4.95
CA ASP A 112 3.11 -4.30 5.19
C ASP A 112 1.88 -3.41 5.45
N LEU A 113 0.66 -3.97 5.42
CA LEU A 113 -0.56 -3.21 5.70
C LEU A 113 -0.77 -3.03 7.20
N THR A 114 -0.92 -1.77 7.64
CA THR A 114 -1.20 -1.42 9.04
C THR A 114 -2.43 -2.13 9.60
N PHE A 115 -3.46 -2.38 8.77
CA PHE A 115 -4.64 -3.17 9.13
C PHE A 115 -4.29 -4.62 9.51
N VAL A 116 -3.47 -5.29 8.69
CA VAL A 116 -3.03 -6.67 8.93
C VAL A 116 -2.15 -6.73 10.17
N LEU A 117 -1.24 -5.77 10.35
CA LEU A 117 -0.43 -5.66 11.58
C LEU A 117 -1.32 -5.56 12.84
N ARG A 118 -2.41 -4.78 12.78
CA ARG A 118 -3.34 -4.64 13.92
C ARG A 118 -4.08 -5.94 14.20
N ILE A 119 -4.56 -6.64 13.18
CA ILE A 119 -5.18 -7.96 13.33
C ILE A 119 -4.20 -8.96 13.95
N CYS A 120 -2.99 -9.05 13.40
CA CYS A 120 -1.95 -9.94 13.94
C CYS A 120 -1.57 -9.59 15.38
N SER A 121 -1.52 -8.30 15.72
CA SER A 121 -1.27 -7.84 17.10
C SER A 121 -2.40 -8.23 18.05
N LEU A 122 -3.66 -8.24 17.61
CA LEU A 122 -4.79 -8.69 18.42
C LEU A 122 -4.75 -10.20 18.69
N MET A 123 -4.22 -10.99 17.75
CA MET A 123 -4.00 -12.43 17.93
C MET A 123 -2.83 -12.73 18.88
N LYS A 124 -1.84 -11.84 18.99
CA LYS A 124 -0.67 -12.01 19.89
C LYS A 124 -1.05 -11.65 21.33
N ARG A 125 -0.56 -12.44 22.30
CA ARG A 125 -0.74 -12.16 23.75
C ARG A 125 -0.23 -10.75 24.10
N ARG A 126 -1.01 -10.03 24.93
CA ARG A 126 -0.76 -8.64 25.37
C ARG A 126 0.68 -8.34 25.85
N LYS A 127 1.37 -9.32 26.44
CA LYS A 127 2.75 -9.17 26.93
C LYS A 127 3.75 -8.74 25.83
N HIS A 128 3.45 -9.03 24.56
CA HIS A 128 4.36 -8.72 23.45
C HIS A 128 3.89 -7.54 22.59
N TRP A 129 3.06 -6.66 23.14
CA TRP A 129 2.56 -5.47 22.42
C TRP A 129 3.60 -4.35 22.35
N GLU A 130 4.60 -4.36 23.24
CA GLU A 130 5.68 -3.35 23.28
C GLU A 130 6.61 -3.42 22.07
N ASP A 131 6.67 -4.58 21.39
CA ASP A 131 7.48 -4.77 20.19
C ASP A 131 6.97 -3.97 18.97
N TRP A 132 5.72 -3.49 19.01
CA TRP A 132 5.05 -2.85 17.87
C TRP A 132 4.80 -1.37 18.12
N GLU A 133 5.57 -0.51 17.44
CA GLU A 133 5.45 0.95 17.52
C GLU A 133 4.01 1.45 17.25
N CYS A 134 3.25 0.77 16.37
CA CYS A 134 1.89 1.15 15.96
C CYS A 134 0.79 0.98 17.02
N VAL A 135 1.02 0.16 18.05
CA VAL A 135 -0.01 -0.30 19.02
C VAL A 135 0.32 0.16 20.44
N ARG A 136 1.49 0.76 20.64
CA ARG A 136 2.00 1.17 21.94
C ARG A 136 1.10 2.25 22.56
N GLY A 137 0.53 1.97 23.73
CA GLY A 137 -0.28 2.91 24.51
C GLY A 137 -1.78 2.91 24.24
N LEU A 138 -2.29 2.09 23.31
CA LEU A 138 -3.73 2.03 23.02
C LEU A 138 -4.45 0.89 23.77
N PRO A 139 -5.65 1.16 24.33
CA PRO A 139 -6.50 0.13 24.91
C PRO A 139 -7.00 -0.86 23.85
N SER A 140 -6.81 -2.16 24.11
CA SER A 140 -7.14 -3.28 23.21
C SER A 140 -8.55 -3.25 22.61
N ARG A 141 -9.55 -2.79 23.37
CA ARG A 141 -10.95 -2.69 22.91
C ARG A 141 -11.13 -1.74 21.73
N HIS A 142 -10.39 -0.63 21.70
CA HIS A 142 -10.54 0.40 20.67
C HIS A 142 -9.88 -0.06 19.36
N ILE A 143 -8.74 -0.74 19.46
CA ILE A 143 -8.06 -1.36 18.31
C ILE A 143 -8.95 -2.44 17.69
N LEU A 144 -9.60 -3.26 18.51
CA LEU A 144 -10.53 -4.28 18.05
C LEU A 144 -11.70 -3.66 17.27
N VAL A 145 -12.35 -2.63 17.82
CA VAL A 145 -13.47 -1.95 17.16
C VAL A 145 -13.04 -1.36 15.82
N PHE A 146 -11.90 -0.66 15.77
CA PHE A 146 -11.40 -0.08 14.52
C PHE A 146 -11.05 -1.15 13.48
N SER A 147 -10.39 -2.23 13.90
CA SER A 147 -10.05 -3.34 13.03
C SER A 147 -11.29 -4.08 12.52
N LEU A 148 -12.35 -4.20 13.33
CA LEU A 148 -13.61 -4.81 12.89
C LEU A 148 -14.33 -3.96 11.84
N ILE A 149 -14.36 -2.63 12.03
CA ILE A 149 -14.94 -1.71 11.04
C ILE A 149 -14.17 -1.80 9.72
N GLN A 150 -12.83 -1.78 9.75
CA GLN A 150 -12.00 -1.94 8.57
C GLN A 150 -12.21 -3.30 7.88
N ALA A 151 -12.27 -4.38 8.66
CA ALA A 151 -12.51 -5.72 8.14
C ALA A 151 -13.88 -5.84 7.47
N ALA A 152 -14.92 -5.22 8.05
CA ALA A 152 -16.26 -5.20 7.46
C ALA A 152 -16.27 -4.51 6.09
N VAL A 153 -15.59 -3.37 5.95
CA VAL A 153 -15.49 -2.64 4.68
C VAL A 153 -14.73 -3.45 3.63
N VAL A 154 -13.60 -4.06 4.00
CA VAL A 154 -12.85 -4.95 3.10
C VAL A 154 -13.69 -6.15 2.67
N LEU A 155 -14.44 -6.76 3.59
CA LEU A 155 -15.31 -7.89 3.29
C LEU A 155 -16.44 -7.52 2.32
N ILE A 156 -17.03 -6.32 2.48
CA ILE A 156 -18.03 -5.79 1.55
C ILE A 156 -17.40 -5.58 0.16
N LEU A 157 -16.22 -4.96 0.09
CA LEU A 157 -15.51 -4.73 -1.18
C LEU A 157 -15.15 -6.04 -1.89
N VAL A 158 -14.65 -7.03 -1.15
CA VAL A 158 -14.32 -8.36 -1.69
C VAL A 158 -15.57 -9.09 -2.18
N SER A 159 -16.66 -9.06 -1.41
CA SER A 159 -17.93 -9.69 -1.82
C SER A 159 -18.46 -9.06 -3.11
N LEU A 160 -18.42 -7.72 -3.22
CA LEU A 160 -18.82 -7.01 -4.43
C LEU A 160 -17.93 -7.35 -5.63
N ASN A 161 -16.62 -7.48 -5.42
CA ASN A 161 -15.68 -7.84 -6.48
C ASN A 161 -15.94 -9.26 -7.00
N ILE A 162 -16.15 -10.22 -6.10
CA ILE A 162 -16.54 -11.60 -6.46
C ILE A 162 -17.85 -11.57 -7.25
N ILE A 163 -18.87 -10.86 -6.75
CA ILE A 163 -20.16 -10.76 -7.46
C ILE A 163 -20.00 -10.11 -8.83
N SER A 164 -19.15 -9.10 -8.98
CA SER A 164 -18.91 -8.44 -10.28
C SER A 164 -18.23 -9.36 -11.29
N ASP A 165 -17.40 -10.30 -10.85
CA ASP A 165 -16.76 -11.28 -11.75
C ASP A 165 -17.76 -12.37 -12.19
N PHE A 166 -18.70 -12.76 -11.31
CA PHE A 166 -19.69 -13.81 -11.60
C PHE A 166 -20.97 -13.30 -12.28
N THR A 167 -21.22 -11.99 -12.31
CA THR A 167 -22.41 -11.41 -12.94
C THR A 167 -22.05 -10.62 -14.19
N VAL A 168 -22.90 -10.69 -15.24
CA VAL A 168 -22.73 -9.91 -16.50
C VAL A 168 -22.91 -8.39 -16.29
N ALA A 169 -23.10 -7.95 -15.04
CA ALA A 169 -23.26 -6.56 -14.65
C ALA A 169 -21.89 -5.86 -14.58
N ASN A 170 -21.36 -5.48 -15.74
CA ASN A 170 -20.06 -4.81 -15.94
C ASN A 170 -19.90 -3.47 -15.18
N TYR A 171 -20.99 -2.92 -14.62
CA TYR A 171 -21.01 -1.61 -13.94
C TYR A 171 -20.63 -1.67 -12.45
N VAL A 172 -20.66 -2.85 -11.83
CA VAL A 172 -20.41 -2.99 -10.38
C VAL A 172 -18.96 -2.65 -10.02
N GLY A 173 -18.00 -2.91 -10.91
CA GLY A 173 -16.59 -2.55 -10.73
C GLY A 173 -16.35 -1.04 -10.59
N LEU A 174 -17.23 -0.19 -11.15
CA LEU A 174 -17.12 1.27 -11.05
C LEU A 174 -17.53 1.81 -9.67
N ILE A 175 -18.25 1.02 -8.88
CA ILE A 175 -18.74 1.42 -7.54
C ILE A 175 -17.62 1.30 -6.50
N PHE A 176 -16.60 0.49 -6.76
CA PHE A 176 -15.46 0.26 -5.86
C PHE A 176 -14.80 1.55 -5.31
N PRO A 177 -14.35 2.52 -6.15
CA PRO A 177 -13.76 3.76 -5.65
C PRO A 177 -14.75 4.64 -4.88
N ILE A 178 -16.06 4.58 -5.19
CA ILE A 178 -17.10 5.34 -4.49
C ILE A 178 -17.24 4.85 -3.05
N ILE A 179 -17.24 3.52 -2.83
CA ILE A 179 -17.33 2.94 -1.50
C ILE A 179 -16.12 3.33 -0.63
N ILE A 180 -14.92 3.31 -1.21
CA ILE A 180 -13.71 3.74 -0.51
C ILE A 180 -13.78 5.22 -0.15
N LEU A 181 -14.28 6.07 -1.06
CA LEU A 181 -14.46 7.49 -0.82
C LEU A 181 -15.48 7.76 0.31
N ILE A 182 -16.63 7.07 0.30
CA ILE A 182 -17.62 7.15 1.37
C ILE A 182 -17.02 6.71 2.70
N TYR A 183 -16.25 5.62 2.72
CA TYR A 183 -15.56 5.17 3.93
C TYR A 183 -14.56 6.22 4.45
N GLY A 184 -13.80 6.86 3.56
CA GLY A 184 -12.91 7.98 3.90
C GLY A 184 -13.66 9.15 4.54
N LEU A 185 -14.78 9.56 3.95
CA LEU A 185 -15.64 10.63 4.49
C LEU A 185 -16.24 10.25 5.86
N ILE A 186 -16.72 9.01 6.02
CA ILE A 186 -17.21 8.52 7.32
C ILE A 186 -16.09 8.57 8.36
N ARG A 187 -14.86 8.20 7.98
CA ARG A 187 -13.69 8.26 8.86
C ARG A 187 -13.37 9.67 9.33
N GLU A 188 -13.52 10.66 8.46
CA GLU A 188 -13.15 12.04 8.78
C GLU A 188 -14.28 12.83 9.46
N PHE A 189 -15.55 12.56 9.15
CA PHE A 189 -16.69 13.32 9.68
C PHE A 189 -17.47 12.63 10.79
N ALA A 190 -17.58 11.29 10.77
CA ALA A 190 -18.39 10.55 11.76
C ALA A 190 -17.57 10.11 12.99
N LEU A 191 -16.33 9.64 12.80
CA LEU A 191 -15.47 9.22 13.91
C LEU A 191 -15.07 10.32 14.91
N PRO A 192 -14.81 11.59 14.55
CA PRO A 192 -14.51 12.61 15.56
C PRO A 192 -15.73 13.03 16.39
N LYS A 193 -16.96 12.74 15.93
CA LYS A 193 -18.19 13.01 16.71
C LYS A 193 -18.42 11.99 17.81
N TRP A 194 -17.75 10.83 17.78
CA TRP A 194 -17.77 9.88 18.88
C TRP A 194 -16.72 10.25 19.92
N GLU A 195 -17.13 10.95 20.97
CA GLU A 195 -16.24 11.41 22.06
C GLU A 195 -15.43 10.26 22.69
N TRP A 196 -16.00 9.06 22.77
CA TRP A 196 -15.33 7.86 23.27
C TRP A 196 -14.14 7.40 22.41
N LEU A 197 -14.16 7.67 21.11
CA LEU A 197 -13.16 7.21 20.13
C LEU A 197 -12.23 8.34 19.67
N ALA A 198 -12.68 9.60 19.75
CA ALA A 198 -11.96 10.78 19.27
C ALA A 198 -10.59 10.99 19.94
N LEU A 199 -10.48 10.73 21.25
CA LEU A 199 -9.23 10.92 22.01
C LEU A 199 -8.12 9.97 21.54
N TYR A 200 -8.47 8.74 21.14
CA TYR A 200 -7.54 7.77 20.58
C TYR A 200 -7.36 7.91 19.07
N LEU A 201 -8.32 8.51 18.36
CA LEU A 201 -8.23 8.76 16.93
C LEU A 201 -7.00 9.61 16.58
N HIS A 202 -6.65 10.60 17.41
CA HIS A 202 -5.47 11.43 17.19
C HIS A 202 -4.16 10.63 17.30
N GLN A 203 -4.01 9.77 18.31
CA GLN A 203 -2.85 8.87 18.42
C GLN A 203 -2.83 7.82 17.31
N LEU A 204 -4.01 7.30 16.95
CA LEU A 204 -4.16 6.32 15.88
C LEU A 204 -3.82 6.94 14.53
N ASN A 205 -4.23 8.20 14.29
CA ASN A 205 -3.97 8.96 13.08
C ASN A 205 -2.55 9.50 13.03
N SER A 206 -1.91 9.79 14.17
CA SER A 206 -0.48 10.12 14.25
C SER A 206 0.41 8.90 13.98
N SER A 207 0.00 7.73 14.46
CA SER A 207 0.66 6.44 14.18
C SER A 207 0.38 5.97 12.74
N LEU A 208 -0.85 6.16 12.24
CA LEU A 208 -1.23 5.96 10.85
C LEU A 208 -0.46 6.94 9.98
N THR A 209 -0.48 8.25 10.19
CA THR A 209 0.35 9.19 9.41
C THR A 209 1.84 8.84 9.52
N CYS A 210 2.40 8.45 10.67
CA CYS A 210 3.81 8.01 10.70
C CYS A 210 4.11 6.77 9.82
N LEU A 211 3.15 5.84 9.63
CA LEU A 211 3.29 4.67 8.74
C LEU A 211 2.74 4.86 7.31
N GLU A 212 1.73 5.71 7.16
CA GLU A 212 0.88 5.96 6.00
C GLU A 212 1.42 7.18 5.27
N VAL A 213 1.96 8.22 5.92
CA VAL A 213 2.88 9.19 5.29
C VAL A 213 4.16 8.48 4.85
N THR A 214 4.51 7.31 5.39
CA THR A 214 5.68 6.54 4.91
C THR A 214 5.36 5.49 3.85
N SER A 215 4.08 5.15 3.63
CA SER A 215 3.61 4.34 2.49
C SER A 215 2.92 5.16 1.38
N VAL A 216 2.33 6.32 1.72
CA VAL A 216 1.60 7.28 0.88
C VAL A 216 2.44 8.51 0.54
N LEU A 217 3.57 8.84 1.20
CA LEU A 217 4.65 9.59 0.53
C LEU A 217 5.45 8.70 -0.45
N SER A 218 4.80 7.70 -1.03
CA SER A 218 5.01 7.31 -2.43
C SER A 218 4.26 8.23 -3.40
N ASN A 219 3.40 9.14 -2.93
CA ASN A 219 2.67 10.17 -3.67
C ASN A 219 2.65 11.45 -2.84
N GLY A 220 3.61 12.32 -3.13
CA GLY A 220 3.81 13.55 -2.40
C GLY A 220 2.73 14.58 -2.69
N GLU A 221 2.08 15.06 -1.63
CA GLU A 221 1.68 16.45 -1.42
C GLU A 221 1.12 16.55 0.01
N TYR A 222 1.80 17.25 0.91
CA TYR A 222 1.29 18.03 2.08
C TYR A 222 2.50 18.56 2.88
N TRP A 223 3.42 19.30 2.24
CA TRP A 223 4.59 19.89 2.91
C TRP A 223 4.45 21.38 3.25
N HIS A 224 3.28 22.00 3.06
CA HIS A 224 3.11 23.42 3.35
C HIS A 224 2.21 23.79 4.55
N LEU A 225 1.50 22.84 5.17
CA LEU A 225 0.66 23.10 6.35
C LEU A 225 1.16 22.46 7.67
N THR A 226 2.15 21.56 7.62
CA THR A 226 2.65 20.83 8.81
C THR A 226 3.94 21.42 9.39
N ARG A 227 4.36 22.62 8.95
CA ARG A 227 5.54 23.30 9.54
C ARG A 227 5.26 23.92 10.92
N VAL A 228 4.05 23.74 11.49
CA VAL A 228 3.68 24.26 12.82
C VAL A 228 3.79 23.21 13.94
N TYR A 229 3.93 21.91 13.64
CA TYR A 229 3.87 20.86 14.69
C TYR A 229 5.12 19.97 14.81
N ILE A 230 6.27 20.36 14.23
CA ILE A 230 7.57 19.65 14.39
C ILE A 230 8.47 20.41 15.36
N ASN A 231 7.91 20.88 16.48
CA ASN A 231 8.71 21.45 17.56
C ASN A 231 8.19 21.02 18.94
N CYS A 232 7.84 19.75 19.08
CA CYS A 232 7.53 19.17 20.38
C CYS A 232 7.89 17.68 20.40
N SER A 233 9.16 17.40 20.69
CA SER A 233 9.69 16.20 21.37
C SER A 233 11.18 16.04 21.06
N GLN A 234 11.97 17.05 21.44
CA GLN A 234 13.13 16.76 22.29
C GLN A 234 12.61 16.51 23.70
#